data_AF-A0A945LIB8-F1
#
_entry.id   AF-A0A945LIB8-F1
#
_cell.length_a   1.000
_cell.length_b   1.000
_cell.length_c   1.000
_cell.angle_alpha   90.00
_cell.angle_beta   90.00
_cell.angle_gamma   90.00
#
_symmetry.space_group_name_H-M   'P 1'
#
loop_
_entity.id
_entity.type
_entity.pdbx_description
1 polymer ?
#
loop_
_entity_poly.entity_id
_entity_poly.type
_entity_poly.pdbx_seq_one_letter_code
_entity_poly.pdbx_strand_id
1 'polypeptide(L)'
;MGEDNLIIDTVETKNAADPDLCKLIAQARIAFDMLAEAKAANLDDLSEQIGLHRNTLSRILPLAFLAPRIVEDILAGKQPPELTTKALKALSPLPACWKKQQQILATSA
;
A
#
# COMPACT_ATOMS: atom_id res chain seq x y z
N MET A 1 -49.36 8.80 -16.81
CA MET A 1 -49.85 7.44 -16.55
C MET A 1 -49.13 6.54 -17.51
N GLY A 2 -48.21 5.73 -16.98
CA GLY A 2 -47.12 5.10 -17.72
C GLY A 2 -45.89 5.05 -16.84
N GLU A 3 -46.11 4.54 -15.63
CA GLU A 3 -45.07 4.00 -14.77
C GLU A 3 -44.44 2.74 -15.41
N ASP A 4 -43.29 2.36 -14.84
CA ASP A 4 -42.62 1.06 -14.99
C ASP A 4 -41.62 0.90 -16.15
N ASN A 5 -40.35 1.18 -15.84
CA ASN A 5 -39.43 0.04 -15.75
C ASN A 5 -38.41 0.20 -14.62
N LEU A 6 -38.21 -0.93 -13.99
CA LEU A 6 -37.65 -1.22 -12.70
C LEU A 6 -36.28 -1.90 -12.93
N ILE A 7 -35.33 -1.66 -12.01
CA ILE A 7 -34.09 -2.44 -11.74
C ILE A 7 -32.98 -2.41 -12.81
N ILE A 8 -31.85 -1.79 -12.45
CA ILE A 8 -30.55 -2.48 -12.33
C ILE A 8 -29.99 -2.00 -10.99
N ASP A 9 -30.25 -2.74 -9.92
CA ASP A 9 -29.41 -3.84 -9.44
C ASP A 9 -28.01 -3.36 -9.09
N THR A 10 -27.78 -3.27 -7.78
CA THR A 10 -26.49 -3.28 -7.09
C THR A 10 -25.33 -2.58 -7.82
N VAL A 11 -24.93 -1.42 -7.30
CA VAL A 11 -23.53 -1.03 -7.42
C VAL A 11 -22.72 -2.06 -6.63
N GLU A 12 -22.44 -3.20 -7.25
CA GLU A 12 -21.32 -4.04 -6.89
C GLU A 12 -20.09 -3.18 -7.17
N THR A 13 -19.76 -2.30 -6.22
CA THR A 13 -18.42 -1.74 -6.11
C THR A 13 -17.51 -2.93 -5.85
N LYS A 14 -17.12 -3.62 -6.92
CA LYS A 14 -15.83 -4.30 -6.98
C LYS A 14 -14.84 -3.22 -6.62
N ASN A 15 -14.49 -3.16 -5.35
CA ASN A 15 -13.60 -2.16 -4.80
C ASN A 15 -12.27 -2.42 -5.53
N ALA A 16 -11.99 -1.62 -6.55
CA ALA A 16 -10.78 -1.80 -7.33
C ALA A 16 -9.61 -1.51 -6.39
N ALA A 17 -8.56 -2.33 -6.46
CA ALA A 17 -7.34 -2.06 -5.72
C ALA A 17 -6.87 -0.64 -6.02
N ASP A 18 -6.58 0.13 -4.98
CA ASP A 18 -6.12 1.50 -5.15
C ASP A 18 -4.74 1.46 -5.85
N PRO A 19 -4.62 2.00 -7.08
CA PRO A 19 -3.40 1.84 -7.87
C PRO A 19 -2.22 2.58 -7.25
N ASP A 20 -2.46 3.67 -6.51
CA ASP A 20 -1.43 4.44 -5.83
C ASP A 20 -0.90 3.71 -4.60
N LEU A 21 -1.76 3.02 -3.83
CA LEU A 21 -1.35 2.12 -2.75
C LEU A 21 -0.53 0.95 -3.29
N CYS A 22 -1.00 0.31 -4.35
CA CYS A 22 -0.28 -0.80 -4.99
C CYS A 22 1.11 -0.34 -5.44
N LYS A 23 1.18 0.79 -6.13
CA LYS A 23 2.44 1.39 -6.60
C LYS A 23 3.37 1.73 -5.44
N LEU A 24 2.84 2.27 -4.34
CA LEU A 24 3.62 2.60 -3.16
C LEU A 24 4.27 1.37 -2.51
N ILE A 25 3.51 0.29 -2.36
CA ILE A 25 4.02 -0.98 -1.79
C ILE A 25 5.06 -1.60 -2.74
N ALA A 26 4.79 -1.60 -4.05
CA ALA A 26 5.73 -2.11 -5.04
C ALA A 26 7.05 -1.33 -5.01
N GLN A 27 7.00 0.00 -4.95
CA GLN A 27 8.19 0.84 -4.83
C GLN A 27 8.98 0.56 -3.56
N ALA A 28 8.30 0.40 -2.42
CA ALA A 28 8.94 0.02 -1.17
C ALA A 28 9.65 -1.33 -1.29
N ARG A 29 9.01 -2.32 -1.93
CA ARG A 29 9.57 -3.65 -2.10
C ARG A 29 10.79 -3.65 -3.03
N ILE A 30 10.68 -2.99 -4.18
CA ILE A 30 11.79 -2.82 -5.12
C ILE A 30 12.97 -2.15 -4.42
N ALA A 31 12.71 -1.06 -3.68
CA ALA A 31 13.74 -0.35 -2.93
C ALA A 31 14.46 -1.24 -1.91
N PHE A 32 13.70 -2.09 -1.19
CA PHE A 32 14.28 -3.05 -0.27
C PHE A 32 15.09 -4.14 -0.98
N ASP A 33 14.56 -4.74 -2.05
CA ASP A 33 15.24 -5.79 -2.82
C ASP A 33 16.56 -5.26 -3.42
N MET A 34 16.60 -4.02 -3.92
CA MET A 34 17.84 -3.39 -4.41
C MET A 34 18.91 -3.26 -3.32
N LEU A 35 18.52 -2.95 -2.08
CA LEU A 35 19.44 -2.92 -0.94
C LEU A 35 19.86 -4.34 -0.51
N ALA A 36 18.92 -5.28 -0.49
CA ALA A 36 19.17 -6.66 -0.07
C ALA A 36 20.08 -7.42 -1.06
N GLU A 37 19.95 -7.13 -2.35
CA GLU A 37 20.77 -7.69 -3.42
C GLU A 37 22.06 -6.89 -3.68
N ALA A 38 22.37 -5.88 -2.85
CA ALA A 38 23.50 -4.97 -3.01
C ALA A 38 23.58 -4.27 -4.38
N LYS A 39 22.43 -4.12 -5.06
CA LYS A 39 22.28 -3.34 -6.31
C LYS A 39 22.31 -1.84 -6.07
N ALA A 40 22.03 -1.41 -4.83
CA ALA A 40 22.21 -0.05 -4.38
C ALA A 40 23.10 -0.01 -3.13
N ALA A 41 24.10 0.86 -3.13
CA ALA A 41 25.07 0.94 -2.04
C ALA A 41 24.53 1.72 -0.82
N ASN A 42 23.63 2.66 -1.06
CA ASN A 42 23.04 3.52 -0.02
C ASN A 42 21.75 4.18 -0.53
N LEU A 43 21.10 4.98 0.32
CA LEU A 43 19.85 5.68 0.02
C LEU A 43 19.97 6.75 -1.09
N ASP A 44 21.16 7.29 -1.33
CA ASP A 44 21.41 8.29 -2.37
C ASP A 44 21.43 7.62 -3.75
N ASP A 45 22.20 6.55 -3.87
CA ASP A 45 22.25 5.70 -5.06
C ASP A 45 20.86 5.11 -5.39
N LEU A 46 20.11 4.69 -4.37
CA LEU A 46 18.72 4.24 -4.52
C LEU A 46 17.79 5.37 -5.01
N SER A 47 18.02 6.61 -4.58
CA SER A 47 17.28 7.80 -5.03
C SER A 47 17.51 8.06 -6.51
N GLU A 48 18.75 7.91 -6.98
CA GLU A 48 19.11 8.06 -8.39
C GLU A 48 18.49 6.95 -9.25
N GLN A 49 18.54 5.69 -8.79
CA GLN A 49 18.02 4.55 -9.57
C GLN A 49 16.48 4.52 -9.64
N ILE A 50 15.79 4.83 -8.54
CA ILE A 50 14.31 4.76 -8.47
C ILE A 50 13.66 6.10 -8.87
N GLY A 51 14.42 7.20 -8.88
CA GLY A 51 13.90 8.53 -9.16
C GLY A 51 13.03 9.10 -8.03
N LEU A 52 13.28 8.66 -6.78
CA LEU A 52 12.56 9.12 -5.59
C LEU A 52 13.52 9.77 -4.60
N HIS A 53 13.22 10.98 -4.14
CA HIS A 53 14.01 11.63 -3.10
C HIS A 53 14.25 10.74 -1.87
N ARG A 54 15.46 10.82 -1.32
CA ARG A 54 15.89 10.13 -0.09
C ARG A 54 14.89 10.19 1.06
N ASN A 55 14.26 11.33 1.32
CA ASN A 55 13.25 11.48 2.38
C ASN A 55 11.96 10.72 2.08
N THR A 56 11.62 10.53 0.81
CA THR A 56 10.52 9.64 0.40
C THR A 56 10.94 8.19 0.59
N LEU A 57 12.13 7.81 0.12
CA LEU A 57 12.66 6.46 0.28
C LEU A 57 12.69 6.02 1.73
N SER A 58 13.19 6.85 2.65
CA SER A 58 13.23 6.52 4.08
C SER A 58 11.84 6.29 4.70
N ARG A 59 10.80 6.95 4.19
CA ARG A 59 9.42 6.76 4.66
C ARG A 59 8.76 5.53 4.07
N ILE A 60 9.08 5.17 2.84
CA ILE A 60 8.47 4.02 2.16
C ILE A 60 9.18 2.71 2.45
N LEU A 61 10.49 2.72 2.75
CA LEU A 61 11.25 1.49 2.99
C LEU A 61 10.63 0.57 4.05
N PRO A 62 10.14 1.09 5.19
CA PRO A 62 9.45 0.25 6.20
C PRO A 62 8.18 -0.42 5.67
N LEU A 63 7.55 0.12 4.62
CA LEU A 63 6.37 -0.46 4.00
C LEU A 63 6.68 -1.76 3.25
N ALA A 64 7.95 -2.05 2.93
CA ALA A 64 8.36 -3.33 2.36
C ALA A 64 8.13 -4.53 3.32
N PHE A 65 7.96 -4.24 4.60
CA PHE A 65 7.75 -5.20 5.69
C PHE A 65 6.31 -5.21 6.20
N LEU A 66 5.38 -4.67 5.42
CA LEU A 66 3.95 -4.72 5.73
C LEU A 66 3.51 -6.18 5.89
N ALA A 67 2.59 -6.42 6.81
CA ALA A 67 2.03 -7.74 7.04
C ALA A 67 1.42 -8.27 5.72
N PRO A 68 1.70 -9.52 5.31
CA PRO A 68 1.23 -10.09 4.05
C PRO A 68 -0.28 -9.90 3.85
N ARG A 69 -1.07 -10.15 4.91
CA ARG A 69 -2.52 -9.97 4.89
C ARG A 69 -2.98 -8.57 4.47
N ILE A 70 -2.26 -7.53 4.91
CA ILE A 70 -2.60 -6.14 4.57
C ILE A 70 -2.29 -5.87 3.11
N VAL A 71 -1.18 -6.42 2.60
CA VAL A 71 -0.86 -6.35 1.16
C VAL A 71 -1.92 -7.07 0.34
N GLU A 72 -2.34 -8.27 0.76
CA GLU A 72 -3.41 -9.03 0.11
C GLU A 72 -4.73 -8.26 0.10
N ASP A 73 -5.11 -7.64 1.22
CA ASP A 73 -6.33 -6.85 1.29
C ASP A 73 -6.24 -5.60 0.40
N ILE A 74 -5.10 -4.92 0.32
CA ILE A 74 -4.91 -3.78 -0.60
C ILE A 74 -5.03 -4.22 -2.06
N LEU A 75 -4.39 -5.34 -2.42
CA LEU A 75 -4.45 -5.90 -3.78
C LEU A 75 -5.84 -6.43 -4.14
N ALA A 76 -6.60 -6.90 -3.14
CA ALA A 76 -7.97 -7.34 -3.30
C ALA A 76 -8.98 -6.18 -3.26
N GLY A 77 -8.54 -4.94 -3.02
CA GLY A 77 -9.42 -3.81 -2.80
C GLY A 77 -10.21 -3.90 -1.49
N LYS A 78 -9.83 -4.73 -0.54
CA LYS A 78 -10.50 -4.89 0.77
C LYS A 78 -9.95 -3.97 1.85
N GLN A 79 -9.01 -3.10 1.50
CA GLN A 79 -8.47 -2.12 2.45
C GLN A 79 -9.58 -1.17 2.93
N PRO A 80 -9.53 -0.72 4.19
CA PRO A 80 -10.45 0.29 4.67
C PRO A 80 -10.24 1.61 3.89
N PRO A 81 -11.29 2.41 3.64
CA PRO A 81 -11.20 3.63 2.85
C PRO A 81 -10.29 4.70 3.48
N GLU A 82 -10.04 4.62 4.79
CA GLU A 82 -9.11 5.50 5.50
C GLU A 82 -7.63 5.15 5.20
N LEU A 83 -7.35 3.94 4.70
CA LEU A 83 -6.01 3.50 4.35
C LEU A 83 -5.57 4.07 3.01
N THR A 84 -5.13 5.33 3.03
CA THR A 84 -4.57 6.03 1.88
C THR A 84 -3.05 5.96 1.83
N THR A 85 -2.44 6.27 0.69
CA THR A 85 -0.97 6.38 0.58
C THR A 85 -0.37 7.37 1.58
N LYS A 86 -1.09 8.47 1.86
CA LYS A 86 -0.69 9.47 2.86
C LYS A 86 -0.74 8.90 4.27
N ALA A 87 -1.82 8.19 4.62
CA ALA A 87 -1.95 7.53 5.92
C ALA A 87 -0.85 6.48 6.13
N LEU A 88 -0.61 5.64 5.12
CA LEU A 88 0.40 4.59 5.19
C LEU A 88 1.82 5.15 5.36
N LYS A 89 2.17 6.24 4.65
CA LYS A 89 3.45 6.95 4.82
C LYS A 89 3.59 7.63 6.19
N ALA A 90 2.49 8.09 6.80
CA ALA A 90 2.48 8.75 8.09
C ALA A 90 2.68 7.78 9.27
N LEU A 91 2.37 6.49 9.07
CA LEU A 91 2.53 5.44 10.08
C LEU A 91 3.97 4.93 10.23
N SER A 92 4.93 5.54 9.53
CA SER A 92 6.34 5.20 9.62
C SER A 92 6.99 5.86 10.86
N PRO A 93 7.66 5.11 11.75
CA PRO A 93 8.01 3.69 11.61
C PRO A 93 6.87 2.73 12.00
N LEU A 94 6.61 1.75 11.13
CA LEU A 94 5.65 0.67 11.40
C LEU A 94 6.20 -0.31 12.45
N PRO A 95 5.36 -0.84 13.35
CA PRO A 95 5.80 -1.88 14.28
C PRO A 95 6.19 -3.15 13.53
N ALA A 96 7.28 -3.80 13.96
CA ALA A 96 7.76 -5.05 13.33
C ALA A 96 6.78 -6.22 13.49
N CYS A 97 5.94 -6.22 14.53
CA CYS A 97 4.96 -7.28 14.75
C CYS A 97 3.75 -7.13 13.81
N TRP A 98 3.57 -8.08 12.89
CA TRP A 98 2.44 -8.07 11.94
C TRP A 98 1.07 -8.01 12.61
N LYS A 99 0.86 -8.70 13.74
CA LYS A 99 -0.40 -8.61 14.48
C LYS A 99 -0.69 -7.19 14.94
N LYS A 100 0.34 -6.43 15.37
CA LYS A 100 0.19 -5.01 15.72
C LYS A 100 -0.09 -4.16 14.48
N GLN A 101 0.55 -4.45 13.35
CA GLN A 101 0.25 -3.75 12.09
C GLN A 101 -1.21 -3.94 11.70
N GLN A 102 -1.73 -5.18 11.74
CA GLN A 102 -3.13 -5.48 11.42
C GLN A 102 -4.11 -4.77 12.36
N GLN A 103 -3.78 -4.64 13.65
CA GLN A 103 -4.59 -3.89 14.61
C GLN A 103 -4.62 -2.39 14.33
N ILE A 104 -3.50 -1.80 13.91
CA ILE A 104 -3.40 -0.36 13.61
C ILE A 104 -4.09 -0.02 12.28
N LEU A 105 -3.95 -0.92 11.30
CA LEU A 105 -4.39 -0.70 9.93
C LEU A 105 -5.80 -1.23 9.66
N ALA A 106 -6.45 -1.84 10.68
CA ALA A 106 -7.82 -2.34 10.69
C ALA A 106 -8.28 -2.92 9.33
N THR A 107 -7.52 -3.88 8.82
CA THR A 107 -7.90 -4.58 7.59
C THR A 107 -9.11 -5.47 7.88
N SER A 108 -10.14 -5.45 7.02
CA SER A 108 -11.36 -6.22 7.24
C SER A 108 -11.03 -7.71 7.38
N ALA A 109 -11.53 -8.33 8.45
CA ALA A 109 -11.31 -9.74 8.79
C ALA A 109 -11.92 -10.69 7.76
#